data_AF-A0A8J7IGM9-F1
#
_entry.id   AF-A0A8J7IGM9-F1
#
_cell.length_a   1.000
_cell.length_b   1.000
_cell.length_c   1.000
_cell.angle_alpha   90.00
_cell.angle_beta   90.00
_cell.angle_gamma   90.00
#
_symmetry.space_group_name_H-M   'P 1'
#
loop_
_entity.id
_entity.type
_entity.pdbx_description
1 polymer ?
#
loop_
_entity_poly.entity_id
_entity_poly.type
_entity_poly.pdbx_seq_one_letter_code
_entity_poly.pdbx_strand_id
1 'polypeptide(L)' 'MKIYYVYILKCSDNSYYTGITSNLTKRKSKHSNETNINKI' A
#
# COMPACT_ATOMS: atom_id res chain seq x y z
N MET A 1 4.77 -17.44 -13.53
CA MET A 1 4.34 -17.44 -12.10
C MET A 1 4.20 -15.99 -11.63
N LYS A 2 3.12 -15.63 -10.92
CA LYS A 2 2.90 -14.26 -10.43
C LYS A 2 3.33 -14.16 -8.96
N ILE A 3 4.13 -13.15 -8.63
CA ILE A 3 4.57 -12.88 -7.24
C ILE A 3 3.51 -12.02 -6.54
N TYR A 4 3.17 -12.41 -5.33
CA TYR A 4 2.28 -11.67 -4.45
C TYR A 4 2.95 -11.45 -3.09
N TYR A 5 2.66 -10.31 -2.49
CA TYR A 5 3.18 -9.90 -1.20
C TYR A 5 2.02 -9.77 -0.23
N VAL A 6 2.15 -10.40 0.93
CA VAL A 6 1.30 -10.17 2.09
C VAL A 6 2.02 -9.17 3.00
N TYR A 7 1.30 -8.16 3.49
CA TYR A 7 1.87 -7.11 4.32
C TYR A 7 0.94 -6.72 5.48
N ILE A 8 1.51 -6.12 6.51
CA ILE A 8 0.81 -5.58 7.67
C ILE A 8 1.19 -4.11 7.81
N LEU A 9 0.20 -3.23 8.01
CA LEU A 9 0.37 -1.83 8.35
C LEU A 9 -0.07 -1.61 9.79
N LYS A 10 0.68 -0.80 10.54
CA LYS A 10 0.23 -0.27 11.83
C LYS A 10 -0.47 1.06 11.58
N CYS A 11 -1.74 1.15 11.95
CA CYS A 11 -2.57 2.34 11.78
C CYS A 11 -2.38 3.31 12.96
N SER A 12 -2.81 4.56 12.78
CA SER A 12 -2.72 5.61 13.81
C SER A 12 -3.56 5.34 15.06
N ASP A 13 -4.62 4.54 14.91
CA ASP A 13 -5.49 4.07 15.99
C ASP A 13 -4.93 2.84 16.73
N ASN A 14 -3.65 2.50 16.51
CA ASN A 14 -2.99 1.29 16.99
C ASN A 14 -3.61 -0.03 16.49
N SER A 15 -4.52 0.00 15.52
CA SER A 15 -4.97 -1.21 14.83
C SER A 15 -3.92 -1.70 13.82
N TYR A 16 -4.08 -2.95 13.39
CA TYR A 16 -3.26 -3.55 12.34
C TYR A 16 -4.13 -3.86 11.12
N TYR A 17 -3.72 -3.34 9.96
CA TYR A 17 -4.35 -3.65 8.67
C TYR A 17 -3.50 -4.67 7.92
N THR A 18 -4.09 -5.79 7.53
CA THR A 18 -3.44 -6.80 6.70
C THR A 18 -3.89 -6.66 5.25
N GLY A 19 -2.98 -6.87 4.30
CA GLY A 19 -3.29 -6.73 2.89
C GLY A 19 -2.42 -7.59 1.99
N ILE A 20 -2.88 -7.79 0.75
CA ILE A 20 -2.17 -8.51 -0.30
C ILE A 20 -2.08 -7.67 -1.58
N THR A 21 -0.95 -7.71 -2.27
CA THR A 21 -0.75 -7.04 -3.56
C THR A 21 0.28 -7.78 -4.41
N SER A 22 0.15 -7.73 -5.74
CA SER A 22 1.23 -8.10 -6.67
C SER A 22 2.19 -6.94 -6.98
N ASN A 23 1.84 -5.73 -6.57
CA ASN A 23 2.64 -4.52 -6.77
C ASN A 23 2.67 -3.66 -5.49
N LEU A 24 3.79 -3.70 -4.77
CA LEU A 24 3.99 -2.97 -3.52
C LEU A 24 4.06 -1.47 -3.74
N THR A 25 4.76 -1.00 -4.77
CA THR A 25 4.94 0.44 -5.07
C THR A 25 3.61 1.15 -5.28
N LYS A 26 2.74 0.59 -6.12
CA LYS A 26 1.39 1.13 -6.38
C LYS A 26 0.50 1.08 -5.13
N ARG A 27 0.68 0.06 -4.29
CA ARG A 27 -0.10 -0.08 -3.06
C ARG A 27 0.33 0.95 -2.01
N LYS A 28 1.64 1.19 -1.91
CA LYS A 28 2.23 2.17 -0.99
C LYS A 28 1.76 3.58 -1.35
N SER A 29 1.86 3.99 -2.61
CA SER A 29 1.38 5.33 -3.03
C SER A 29 -0.11 5.53 -2.77
N LYS A 30 -0.94 4.50 -2.99
CA LYS A 30 -2.38 4.55 -2.71
C LYS A 30 -2.71 4.69 -1.21
N HIS A 31 -1.94 4.05 -0.32
CA HIS A 31 -2.15 4.16 1.12
C HIS A 31 -1.54 5.43 1.73
N SER A 32 -0.48 5.98 1.13
CA SER A 32 0.22 7.15 1.66
C SER A 32 -0.47 8.49 1.39
N ASN A 33 -1.70 8.52 0.85
CA ASN A 33 -2.34 9.74 0.34
C ASN A 33 -1.43 10.55 -0.59
N GLU A 34 -0.43 9.93 -1.21
CA GLU A 34 0.31 10.52 -2.31
C GLU A 34 -0.63 10.54 -3.52
N THR A 35 -1.55 11.50 -3.52
CA THR A 35 -2.17 12.01 -4.73
C THR A 35 -1.02 12.24 -5.70
N ASN A 36 -1.06 11.58 -6.85
CA ASN A 36 -0.08 11.74 -7.92
C ASN A 36 -0.02 13.24 -8.30
N ILE A 37 0.86 14.01 -7.67
CA ILE A 37 1.08 15.44 -7.98
C ILE A 37 1.86 15.64 -9.28
N ASN A 38 2.18 14.56 -10.00
CA ASN A 38 2.79 14.61 -11.32
C ASN A 38 1.86 14.00 -12.38
N LYS A 39 0.69 14.62 -12.53
CA LYS A 39 -0.08 14.54 -13.77
C LYS A 39 -0.09 15.95 -14.39
N ILE A 40 1.05 16.35 -14.91
CA ILE A 40 1.21 17.43 -15.89
C ILE A 40 1.71 16.77 -17.16
#